data_AF-A0A9D5SSL2-F1
#
_entry.id   AF-A0A9D5SSL2-F1
#
_cell.length_a   1.000
_cell.length_b   1.000
_cell.length_c   1.000
_cell.angle_alpha   90.00
_cell.angle_beta   90.00
_cell.angle_gamma   90.00
#
_symmetry.space_group_name_H-M   'P 1'
#
loop_
_entity.id
_entity.type
_entity.pdbx_description
1 polymer ?
#
loop_
_entity_poly.entity_id
_entity_poly.type
_entity_poly.pdbx_seq_one_letter_code
_entity_poly.pdbx_strand_id
1 'polypeptide(L)'
;MNWQEFYAKIQEHYHIEDENTVTKIPFENIIDVNTDELVYKDNDGQISQIDLADCVKNFSSVLGEELRNHSGNVIMAVGGRCFSKPTAFYEFFTEGHHTRFYIKRKNIPLQKFLEKIGMNVDSKAFSEFYSLQKKLNSFGYSAIDLR
;
A
#
# COMPACT_ATOMS: atom_id res chain seq x y z
N MET A 1 13.05 -6.14 -4.75
CA MET A 1 13.02 -5.67 -3.36
C MET A 1 12.00 -6.49 -2.62
N ASN A 2 12.39 -7.17 -1.56
CA ASN A 2 11.42 -7.87 -0.70
C ASN A 2 10.91 -6.91 0.39
N TRP A 3 9.82 -7.27 1.08
CA TRP A 3 9.27 -6.42 2.14
C TRP A 3 10.30 -6.12 3.26
N GLN A 4 11.18 -7.05 3.61
CA GLN A 4 12.14 -6.86 4.72
C GLN A 4 13.18 -5.78 4.41
N GLU A 5 13.76 -5.81 3.22
CA GLU A 5 14.69 -4.78 2.71
C GLU A 5 14.00 -3.42 2.61
N PHE A 6 12.77 -3.42 2.12
CA PHE A 6 11.96 -2.22 2.00
C PHE A 6 11.72 -1.55 3.36
N TYR A 7 11.22 -2.31 4.33
CA TYR A 7 10.97 -1.79 5.68
C TYR A 7 12.26 -1.40 6.39
N ALA A 8 13.35 -2.16 6.25
CA ALA A 8 14.62 -1.79 6.87
C ALA A 8 15.09 -0.39 6.44
N LYS A 9 15.02 -0.08 5.13
CA LYS A 9 15.36 1.26 4.60
C LYS A 9 14.44 2.35 5.14
N ILE A 10 13.14 2.08 5.22
CA ILE A 10 12.15 3.04 5.74
C ILE A 10 12.37 3.31 7.22
N GLN A 11 12.60 2.25 8.00
CA GLN A 11 12.82 2.34 9.44
C GLN A 11 14.07 3.13 9.77
N GLU A 12 15.14 2.93 9.01
CA GLU A 12 16.36 3.71 9.13
C GLU A 12 16.12 5.19 8.75
N HIS A 13 15.48 5.45 7.61
CA HIS A 13 15.32 6.82 7.08
C HIS A 13 14.41 7.71 7.95
N TYR A 14 13.35 7.14 8.52
CA TYR A 14 12.37 7.89 9.32
C TYR A 14 12.46 7.61 10.82
N HIS A 15 13.50 6.89 11.27
CA HIS A 15 13.65 6.49 12.68
C HIS A 15 12.40 5.77 13.22
N ILE A 16 11.78 4.92 12.39
CA ILE A 16 10.62 4.13 12.80
C ILE A 16 11.11 2.90 13.55
N GLU A 17 11.13 3.01 14.87
CA GLU A 17 11.59 1.93 15.76
C GLU A 17 10.54 0.80 15.93
N ASP A 18 9.25 1.08 15.64
CA ASP A 18 8.13 0.18 15.93
C ASP A 18 6.97 0.29 14.91
N GLU A 19 6.35 -0.85 14.56
CA GLU A 19 5.13 -0.99 13.74
C GLU A 19 3.92 -0.21 14.32
N ASN A 20 4.02 0.24 15.56
CA ASN A 20 3.04 1.07 16.24
C ASN A 20 3.02 2.53 15.77
N THR A 21 4.04 2.99 15.05
CA THR A 21 4.09 4.35 14.45
C THR A 21 3.36 4.44 13.11
N VAL A 22 3.01 3.29 12.51
CA VAL A 22 2.25 3.22 11.25
C VAL A 22 0.82 3.67 11.50
N THR A 23 0.33 4.67 10.75
CA THR A 23 -1.10 4.99 10.78
C THR A 23 -1.84 3.92 9.97
N LYS A 24 -2.57 3.04 10.66
CA LYS A 24 -3.29 1.92 10.03
C LYS A 24 -4.76 2.30 9.79
N ILE A 25 -5.15 2.37 8.53
CA ILE A 25 -6.50 2.73 8.07
C ILE A 25 -7.14 1.52 7.37
N PRO A 26 -8.41 1.16 7.67
CA PRO A 26 -9.11 0.14 6.90
C PRO A 26 -9.17 0.51 5.41
N PHE A 27 -8.91 -0.46 4.53
CA PHE A 27 -8.91 -0.20 3.08
C PHE A 27 -10.26 0.34 2.56
N GLU A 28 -11.36 -0.07 3.18
CA GLU A 28 -12.71 0.41 2.87
C GLU A 28 -12.92 1.91 3.15
N ASN A 29 -12.02 2.54 3.91
CA ASN A 29 -12.04 3.98 4.15
C ASN A 29 -11.40 4.79 3.02
N ILE A 30 -10.81 4.16 2.01
CA ILE A 30 -10.38 4.88 0.80
C ILE A 30 -11.65 5.31 0.07
N ILE A 31 -11.78 6.62 -0.13
CA ILE A 31 -12.93 7.23 -0.79
C ILE A 31 -12.65 7.35 -2.27
N ASP A 32 -11.50 7.95 -2.62
CA ASP A 32 -11.13 8.20 -3.99
C ASP A 32 -9.61 8.28 -4.18
N VAL A 33 -9.19 8.13 -5.43
CA VAL A 33 -7.84 8.49 -5.89
C VAL A 33 -8.05 9.33 -7.14
N ASN A 34 -7.46 10.51 -7.16
CA ASN A 34 -7.48 11.40 -8.32
C ASN A 34 -6.06 11.57 -8.85
N THR A 35 -5.85 12.57 -9.71
CA THR A 35 -4.55 12.75 -10.39
C THR A 35 -3.41 13.03 -9.44
N ASP A 36 -3.65 13.74 -8.33
CA ASP A 36 -2.57 14.19 -7.45
C ASP A 36 -2.69 13.61 -6.02
N GLU A 37 -3.86 13.14 -5.63
CA GLU A 37 -4.18 12.81 -4.25
C GLU A 37 -4.92 11.47 -4.08
N LEU A 38 -4.70 10.84 -2.92
CA LEU A 38 -5.57 9.80 -2.37
C LEU A 38 -6.40 10.38 -1.23
N VAL A 39 -7.73 10.26 -1.34
CA VAL A 39 -8.69 10.78 -0.36
C VAL A 39 -9.25 9.62 0.45
N TYR A 40 -9.26 9.76 1.78
CA TYR A 40 -9.72 8.71 2.69
C TYR A 40 -10.37 9.28 3.95
N LYS A 41 -11.07 8.41 4.66
CA LYS A 41 -11.59 8.68 6.00
C LYS A 41 -10.62 8.15 7.06
N ASP A 42 -10.09 9.00 7.92
CA ASP A 42 -9.17 8.56 8.98
C ASP A 42 -9.87 7.84 10.14
N ASN A 43 -9.10 7.51 11.18
CA ASN A 43 -9.59 6.77 12.35
C ASN A 43 -10.55 7.60 13.24
N ASP A 44 -10.48 8.93 13.17
CA ASP A 44 -11.42 9.83 13.86
C ASP A 44 -12.66 10.13 13.00
N GLY A 45 -12.66 9.62 11.77
CA GLY A 45 -13.75 9.78 10.83
C GLY A 45 -13.71 11.08 10.04
N GLN A 46 -12.60 11.82 10.07
CA GLN A 46 -12.41 13.02 9.26
C GLN A 46 -11.93 12.64 7.86
N ILE A 47 -12.20 13.54 6.90
CA ILE A 47 -11.70 13.38 5.54
C ILE A 47 -10.28 13.91 5.50
N SER A 48 -9.37 13.04 5.11
CA SER A 48 -7.94 13.29 5.01
C SER A 48 -7.46 12.97 3.59
N GLN A 49 -6.31 13.53 3.23
CA GLN A 49 -5.72 13.39 1.89
C GLN A 49 -4.22 13.12 1.97
N ILE A 50 -3.73 12.35 1.01
CA ILE A 50 -2.30 12.09 0.79
C ILE A 50 -1.94 12.64 -0.57
N ASP A 51 -0.94 13.53 -0.62
CA ASP A 51 -0.31 13.97 -1.86
C ASP A 51 0.57 12.82 -2.42
N LEU A 52 0.27 12.39 -3.64
CA LEU A 52 0.95 11.28 -4.31
C LEU A 52 2.32 11.70 -4.83
N ALA A 53 2.52 12.95 -5.25
CA ALA A 53 3.82 13.44 -5.69
C ALA A 53 4.82 13.50 -4.53
N ASP A 54 4.36 13.94 -3.35
CA ASP A 54 5.15 13.88 -2.11
C ASP A 54 5.52 12.45 -1.76
N CYS A 55 4.57 11.51 -1.92
CA CYS A 55 4.84 10.09 -1.74
C CYS A 55 5.96 9.57 -2.65
N VAL A 56 5.98 9.97 -3.92
CA VAL A 56 7.04 9.60 -4.86
C VAL A 56 8.40 10.17 -4.44
N LYS A 57 8.43 11.46 -4.09
CA LYS A 57 9.66 12.13 -3.65
C LYS A 57 10.24 11.45 -2.40
N ASN A 58 9.38 11.16 -1.42
CA ASN A 58 9.75 10.51 -0.17
C ASN A 58 10.27 9.09 -0.43
N PHE A 59 9.58 8.32 -1.27
CA PHE A 59 10.03 6.98 -1.64
C PHE A 59 11.41 6.99 -2.30
N SER A 60 11.64 7.87 -3.28
CA SER A 60 12.94 8.02 -3.94
C SER A 60 14.04 8.50 -2.99
N SER A 61 13.70 9.38 -2.05
CA SER A 61 14.63 9.83 -0.99
C SER A 61 15.09 8.67 -0.11
N VAL A 62 14.17 7.80 0.32
CA VAL A 62 14.48 6.58 1.11
C VAL A 62 15.37 5.62 0.33
N LEU A 63 15.13 5.46 -0.98
CA LEU A 63 15.96 4.59 -1.81
C LEU A 63 17.33 5.19 -2.15
N GLY A 64 17.47 6.52 -2.07
CA GLY A 64 18.64 7.27 -2.52
C GLY A 64 18.72 7.42 -4.05
N GLU A 65 17.70 6.95 -4.77
CA GLU A 65 17.63 6.99 -6.23
C GLU A 65 16.19 6.92 -6.75
N GLU A 66 16.01 7.27 -8.02
CA GLU A 66 14.74 7.04 -8.73
C GLU A 66 14.58 5.56 -9.05
N LEU A 67 13.41 5.02 -8.73
CA LEU A 67 13.11 3.65 -9.10
C LEU A 67 12.85 3.57 -10.61
N ARG A 68 13.47 2.61 -11.29
CA ARG A 68 13.32 2.41 -12.74
C ARG A 68 12.87 0.99 -13.06
N ASN A 69 12.10 0.84 -14.12
CA ASN A 69 11.74 -0.47 -14.65
C ASN A 69 12.87 -1.06 -15.52
N HIS A 70 12.71 -2.29 -16.00
CA HIS A 70 13.69 -2.98 -16.85
C HIS A 70 14.00 -2.23 -18.16
N SER A 71 13.09 -1.37 -18.64
CA SER A 71 13.29 -0.54 -19.82
C SER A 71 13.98 0.79 -19.51
N GLY A 72 14.34 1.05 -18.25
CA GLY A 72 14.99 2.27 -17.79
C GLY A 72 14.04 3.43 -17.50
N ASN A 73 12.73 3.25 -17.65
CA ASN A 73 11.74 4.29 -17.38
C ASN A 73 11.55 4.47 -15.87
N VAL A 74 11.47 5.72 -15.43
CA VAL A 74 11.18 6.06 -14.02
C VAL A 74 9.79 5.57 -13.64
N ILE A 75 9.71 4.97 -12.46
CA ILE A 75 8.47 4.53 -11.84
C ILE A 75 8.12 5.57 -10.77
N MET A 76 6.94 6.17 -10.90
CA MET A 76 6.38 7.08 -9.90
C MET A 76 5.83 6.26 -8.73
N ALA A 77 6.74 5.71 -7.93
CA ALA A 77 6.41 4.80 -6.83
C ALA A 77 5.92 5.58 -5.60
N VAL A 78 4.63 5.48 -5.28
CA VAL A 78 4.03 6.13 -4.10
C VAL A 78 4.26 5.34 -2.81
N GLY A 79 4.75 4.11 -2.94
CA GLY A 79 5.04 3.24 -1.82
C GLY A 79 5.04 1.77 -2.15
N GLY A 80 4.63 0.96 -1.18
CA GLY A 80 4.69 -0.50 -1.25
C GLY A 80 3.32 -1.14 -1.15
N ARG A 81 3.16 -2.32 -1.71
CA ARG A 81 1.95 -3.13 -1.56
C ARG A 81 2.31 -4.58 -1.32
N CYS A 82 1.45 -5.28 -0.60
CA CYS A 82 1.61 -6.70 -0.36
C CYS A 82 0.23 -7.35 -0.29
N PHE A 83 -0.08 -8.25 -1.23
CA PHE A 83 -1.32 -9.02 -1.16
C PHE A 83 -1.07 -10.35 -0.46
N SER A 84 -1.21 -10.36 0.86
CA SER A 84 -0.72 -11.43 1.74
C SER A 84 -1.75 -11.96 2.73
N LYS A 85 -1.47 -13.12 3.33
CA LYS A 85 -2.21 -13.61 4.51
C LYS A 85 -1.32 -13.38 5.74
N PRO A 86 -1.89 -12.91 6.87
CA PRO A 86 -3.32 -12.64 7.10
C PRO A 86 -3.80 -11.27 6.60
N THR A 87 -2.89 -10.39 6.19
CA THR A 87 -3.22 -8.99 5.84
C THR A 87 -2.71 -8.65 4.45
N ALA A 88 -3.58 -8.09 3.62
CA ALA A 88 -3.18 -7.38 2.41
C ALA A 88 -3.12 -5.88 2.71
N PHE A 89 -2.15 -5.16 2.14
CA PHE A 89 -2.03 -3.72 2.39
C PHE A 89 -1.37 -2.95 1.25
N TYR A 90 -1.69 -1.65 1.19
CA TYR A 90 -0.89 -0.61 0.55
C TYR A 90 -0.29 0.27 1.63
N GLU A 91 0.90 0.78 1.36
CA GLU A 91 1.62 1.73 2.22
C GLU A 91 2.04 2.93 1.39
N PHE A 92 1.75 4.12 1.90
CA PHE A 92 2.05 5.41 1.26
C PHE A 92 2.98 6.22 2.17
N PHE A 93 3.98 6.89 1.58
CA PHE A 93 5.08 7.55 2.28
C PHE A 93 4.89 9.06 2.35
N THR A 94 4.27 9.54 3.42
CA THR A 94 4.13 10.97 3.70
C THR A 94 5.29 11.50 4.55
N GLU A 95 5.39 12.83 4.72
CA GLU A 95 6.45 13.44 5.52
C GLU A 95 6.30 13.05 7.02
N GLY A 96 7.32 12.42 7.59
CA GLY A 96 7.39 12.09 9.02
C GLY A 96 6.46 10.95 9.51
N HIS A 97 5.64 10.37 8.62
CA HIS A 97 4.76 9.25 8.93
C HIS A 97 4.40 8.49 7.65
N HIS A 98 3.95 7.25 7.77
CA HIS A 98 3.46 6.46 6.64
C HIS A 98 2.08 5.89 6.96
N THR A 99 1.21 5.88 5.96
CA THR A 99 -0.17 5.43 6.10
C THR A 99 -0.34 4.09 5.42
N ARG A 100 -0.80 3.09 6.20
CA ARG A 100 -1.10 1.75 5.72
C ARG A 100 -2.60 1.55 5.57
N PHE A 101 -3.06 1.36 4.34
CA PHE A 101 -4.40 0.92 4.04
C PHE A 101 -4.46 -0.60 4.00
N TYR A 102 -5.23 -1.22 4.91
CA TYR A 102 -5.17 -2.67 5.11
C TYR A 102 -6.52 -3.38 4.93
N ILE A 103 -6.45 -4.62 4.44
CA ILE A 103 -7.54 -5.59 4.41
C ILE A 103 -7.14 -6.76 5.31
N LYS A 104 -7.84 -6.93 6.44
CA LYS A 104 -7.74 -8.16 7.24
C LYS A 104 -8.50 -9.27 6.55
N ARG A 105 -7.79 -10.28 6.05
CA ARG A 105 -8.42 -11.46 5.46
C ARG A 105 -8.91 -12.35 6.60
N LYS A 106 -10.22 -12.54 6.68
CA LYS A 106 -10.81 -13.45 7.66
C LYS A 106 -10.20 -14.84 7.44
N ASN A 107 -9.89 -15.53 8.52
CA ASN A 107 -9.35 -16.89 8.47
C ASN A 107 -10.32 -17.84 9.17
N ILE A 108 -11.58 -17.82 8.72
CA ILE A 108 -12.64 -18.64 9.33
C ILE A 108 -12.56 -20.08 8.84
N PRO A 109 -12.94 -21.08 9.67
CA PRO A 109 -12.88 -22.49 9.30
C PRO A 109 -13.61 -22.81 7.99
N LEU A 110 -14.75 -22.17 7.74
CA LEU A 110 -15.49 -22.30 6.49
C LEU A 110 -14.68 -21.81 5.28
N GLN A 111 -13.94 -20.70 5.40
CA GLN A 111 -13.09 -20.18 4.34
C GLN A 111 -11.93 -21.13 4.04
N LYS A 112 -11.30 -21.71 5.07
CA LYS A 112 -10.28 -22.76 4.88
C LYS A 112 -10.84 -23.99 4.16
N PHE A 113 -12.08 -24.39 4.49
CA PHE A 113 -12.76 -25.48 3.82
C PHE A 113 -13.04 -25.16 2.34
N LEU A 114 -13.55 -23.96 2.06
CA LEU A 114 -13.82 -23.49 0.70
C LEU A 114 -12.54 -23.39 -0.15
N GLU A 115 -11.43 -22.91 0.43
CA GLU A 115 -10.12 -22.91 -0.23
C GLU A 115 -9.63 -24.33 -0.54
N LYS A 116 -9.84 -25.28 0.40
CA LYS A 116 -9.44 -26.68 0.23
C LYS A 116 -10.18 -27.38 -0.93
N ILE A 117 -11.41 -26.96 -1.22
CA ILE A 117 -12.18 -27.46 -2.37
C ILE A 117 -11.96 -26.62 -3.65
N GLY A 118 -10.97 -25.72 -3.65
CA GLY A 118 -10.56 -24.94 -4.83
C GLY A 118 -11.37 -23.66 -5.10
N MET A 119 -12.23 -23.22 -4.17
CA MET A 119 -12.97 -21.98 -4.35
C MET A 119 -12.13 -20.75 -3.97
N ASN A 120 -12.12 -19.74 -4.85
CA ASN A 120 -11.43 -18.47 -4.60
C ASN A 120 -12.26 -17.53 -3.73
N VAL A 121 -12.15 -17.71 -2.42
CA VAL A 121 -12.92 -16.99 -1.38
C VAL A 121 -12.47 -15.55 -1.19
N ASP A 122 -11.28 -15.19 -1.70
CA ASP A 122 -10.71 -13.84 -1.60
C ASP A 122 -10.87 -13.03 -2.89
N SER A 123 -11.61 -13.55 -3.88
CA SER A 123 -11.80 -12.90 -5.18
C SER A 123 -12.30 -11.45 -5.06
N LYS A 124 -13.22 -11.17 -4.11
CA LYS A 124 -13.70 -9.81 -3.84
C LYS A 124 -12.60 -8.90 -3.29
N ALA A 125 -11.96 -9.31 -2.19
CA ALA A 125 -10.87 -8.54 -1.57
C ALA A 125 -9.69 -8.33 -2.53
N PHE A 126 -9.38 -9.34 -3.33
CA PHE A 126 -8.40 -9.24 -4.41
C PHE A 126 -8.84 -8.22 -5.46
N SER A 127 -10.08 -8.30 -5.95
CA SER A 127 -10.59 -7.34 -6.94
C SER A 127 -10.54 -5.90 -6.43
N GLU A 128 -10.97 -5.65 -5.19
CA GLU A 128 -10.91 -4.32 -4.55
C GLU A 128 -9.46 -3.85 -4.43
N PHE A 129 -8.57 -4.70 -3.91
CA PHE A 129 -7.16 -4.39 -3.75
C PHE A 129 -6.47 -4.02 -5.07
N TYR A 130 -6.75 -4.75 -6.16
CA TYR A 130 -6.18 -4.48 -7.48
C TYR A 130 -6.86 -3.33 -8.20
N SER A 131 -8.11 -2.98 -7.85
CA SER A 131 -8.78 -1.80 -8.41
C SER A 131 -8.05 -0.51 -8.04
N LEU A 132 -7.53 -0.42 -6.81
CA LEU A 132 -6.70 0.71 -6.38
C LEU A 132 -5.41 0.83 -7.21
N GLN A 133 -4.67 -0.26 -7.42
CA GLN A 133 -3.49 -0.23 -8.29
C GLN A 133 -3.85 0.24 -9.69
N LYS A 134 -4.92 -0.31 -10.28
CA LYS A 134 -5.35 0.08 -11.63
C LYS A 134 -5.63 1.58 -11.70
N LYS A 135 -6.23 2.14 -10.65
CA LYS A 135 -6.52 3.56 -10.55
C LYS A 135 -5.26 4.41 -10.42
N LEU A 136 -4.33 4.05 -9.52
CA LEU A 136 -3.02 4.70 -9.41
C LEU A 136 -2.27 4.69 -10.75
N ASN A 137 -2.22 3.53 -11.41
CA ASN A 137 -1.58 3.37 -12.72
C ASN A 137 -2.19 4.27 -13.78
N SER A 138 -3.51 4.50 -13.73
CA SER A 138 -4.21 5.36 -14.69
C SER A 138 -3.79 6.84 -14.57
N PHE A 139 -3.25 7.24 -13.42
CA PHE A 139 -2.67 8.55 -13.16
C PHE A 139 -1.13 8.55 -13.22
N GLY A 140 -0.51 7.43 -13.62
CA GLY A 140 0.95 7.31 -13.77
C GLY A 140 1.69 6.86 -12.51
N TYR A 141 1.00 6.62 -11.40
CA TYR A 141 1.60 6.17 -10.14
C TYR A 141 1.59 4.65 -10.01
N SER A 142 2.44 4.12 -9.13
CA SER A 142 2.43 2.70 -8.78
C SER A 142 2.81 2.45 -7.33
N ALA A 143 2.32 1.38 -6.74
CA ALA A 143 2.88 0.80 -5.53
C ALA A 143 3.70 -0.45 -5.87
N ILE A 144 4.90 -0.55 -5.29
CA ILE A 144 5.84 -1.64 -5.57
C ILE A 144 5.38 -2.90 -4.87
N ASP A 145 5.33 -4.00 -5.62
CA ASP A 145 5.03 -5.31 -5.04
C ASP A 145 6.18 -5.76 -4.14
N LEU A 146 5.87 -5.99 -2.87
CA LEU A 146 6.84 -6.34 -1.83
C LEU A 146 6.96 -7.87 -1.63
N ARG A 147 6.27 -8.64 -2.47
CA ARG A 147 6.10 -10.09 -2.33
C ARG A 147 6.87 -10.89 -3.39
#